data_AF-A0A951PSA8-F1
#
_entry.id   AF-A0A951PSA8-F1
#
_cell.length_a   1.000
_cell.length_b   1.000
_cell.length_c   1.000
_cell.angle_alpha   90.00
_cell.angle_beta   90.00
_cell.angle_gamma   90.00
#
_symmetry.space_group_name_H-M   'P 1'
#
loop_
_entity.id
_entity.type
_entity.pdbx_description
1 polymer ?
#
loop_
_entity_poly.entity_id
_entity_poly.type
_entity_poly.pdbx_seq_one_letter_code
_entity_poly.pdbx_strand_id
1 'polypeptide(L)' 'MKRITSYQALWRPQDNRGHFWFTYFDGEKARTIDLDAESFRTMLKVLDTDKPIFGDHTTSAIAVHSQPNEIKVGAWA' A
#
# COMPACT_ATOMS: atom_id res chain seq x y z
N MET A 1 -12.55 -2.13 -1.35
CA MET A 1 -11.29 -1.69 -2.00
C MET A 1 -11.57 -0.71 -3.14
N LYS A 2 -10.89 0.44 -3.14
CA LYS A 2 -10.99 1.49 -4.17
C LYS A 2 -9.61 1.82 -4.74
N ARG A 3 -9.53 2.23 -6.01
CA ARG A 3 -8.26 2.62 -6.65
C ARG A 3 -7.70 3.87 -5.97
N ILE A 4 -6.45 3.80 -5.50
CA ILE A 4 -5.71 4.93 -4.96
C ILE A 4 -5.15 5.73 -6.14
N THR A 5 -5.32 7.06 -6.11
CA THR A 5 -4.75 8.00 -7.09
C THR A 5 -3.53 8.71 -6.55
N SER A 6 -3.53 9.01 -5.25
CA SER A 6 -2.38 9.59 -4.55
C SER A 6 -2.42 9.21 -3.07
N TYR A 7 -1.27 9.29 -2.41
CA TYR A 7 -1.17 9.10 -0.97
C TYR A 7 -0.28 10.16 -0.31
N GLN A 8 -0.49 10.36 0.98
CA GLN A 8 0.43 11.07 1.87
C GLN A 8 0.80 10.14 3.02
N ALA A 9 2.06 10.12 3.42
CA ALA A 9 2.56 9.28 4.48
C ALA A 9 3.12 10.14 5.62
N LEU A 10 2.79 9.78 6.87
CA LEU A 10 3.37 10.40 8.06
C LEU A 10 3.93 9.32 8.98
N TRP A 11 5.22 9.43 9.27
CA TRP A 11 5.91 8.63 10.27
C TRP A 11 6.13 9.43 11.55
N ARG A 12 5.80 8.87 12.71
CA ARG A 12 6.02 9.46 14.03
C ARG A 12 7.07 8.64 14.78
N PRO A 13 8.35 9.07 14.80
CA PRO A 13 9.44 8.34 15.44
C PRO A 13 9.23 8.11 16.94
N GLN A 14 8.60 9.07 17.62
CA GLN A 14 8.33 9.03 19.06
C GLN A 14 7.40 7.87 19.44
N ASP A 15 6.42 7.56 18.58
CA ASP A 15 5.44 6.50 18.80
C ASP A 15 5.83 5.18 18.11
N ASN A 16 6.92 5.18 17.34
CA ASN A 16 7.31 4.12 16.41
C ASN A 16 6.13 3.62 15.53
N ARG A 17 5.29 4.57 15.09
CA ARG A 17 4.09 4.32 14.29
C ARG A 17 3.95 5.31 13.16
N GLY A 18 3.29 4.91 12.09
CA GLY A 18 2.95 5.79 10.97
C GLY A 18 1.60 5.46 10.37
N HIS A 19 1.09 6.34 9.52
CA HIS A 19 -0.15 6.11 8.78
C HIS A 19 -0.11 6.79 7.42
N PHE A 20 -1.08 6.43 6.58
CA PHE A 20 -1.25 6.96 5.25
C PHE A 20 -2.63 7.62 5.13
N TRP A 21 -2.68 8.70 4.36
CA TRP A 21 -3.92 9.20 3.79
C TRP A 21 -3.97 8.81 2.32
N PHE A 22 -4.96 8.02 1.95
CA PHE A 22 -5.25 7.69 0.56
C PHE A 22 -6.26 8.67 0.01
N THR A 23 -6.01 9.12 -1.21
CA THR A 23 -7.02 9.74 -2.07
C THR A 23 -7.41 8.71 -3.12
N TYR A 24 -8.71 8.46 -3.24
CA TYR A 24 -9.28 7.51 -4.19
C TYR A 24 -9.69 8.18 -5.49
N PHE A 25 -9.99 7.38 -6.51
CA PHE A 25 -10.39 7.87 -7.84
C PHE A 25 -11.68 8.71 -7.84
N ASP A 26 -12.59 8.47 -6.89
CA ASP A 26 -13.81 9.25 -6.69
C ASP A 26 -13.57 10.54 -5.86
N GLY A 27 -12.32 10.84 -5.51
CA GLY A 27 -11.94 11.99 -4.70
C GLY A 27 -12.09 11.78 -3.20
N GLU A 28 -12.59 10.63 -2.74
CA GLU A 28 -12.67 10.32 -1.32
C GLU A 28 -11.28 10.24 -0.71
N LYS A 29 -11.13 10.81 0.49
CA LYS A 29 -9.90 10.74 1.27
C LYS A 29 -10.13 9.93 2.53
N ALA A 30 -9.29 8.93 2.77
CA ALA A 30 -9.38 8.10 3.95
C ALA A 30 -8.01 7.89 4.59
N ARG A 31 -7.99 7.83 5.92
CA ARG A 31 -6.79 7.55 6.71
C ARG A 31 -6.74 6.07 7.07
N THR A 32 -5.57 5.46 6.97
CA THR A 32 -5.33 4.10 7.49
C THR A 32 -5.30 4.10 9.02
N ILE A 33 -5.37 2.91 9.62
CA ILE A 33 -4.97 2.77 11.02
C ILE A 33 -3.47 3.10 11.18
N ASP A 34 -3.04 3.35 12.42
CA ASP A 34 -1.62 3.48 12.71
C ASP A 34 -0.94 2.11 12.57
N LEU A 35 0.10 2.07 11.74
CA LEU A 35 0.90 0.90 11.41
C LEU A 35 2.21 0.94 12.21
N ASP A 36 2.72 -0.24 12.53
CA ASP A 36 4.10 -0.40 13.02
C ASP A 36 5.13 -0.13 11.92
N ALA A 37 6.41 -0.10 12.30
CA ALA A 37 7.53 0.20 11.40
C ALA A 37 7.62 -0.77 10.21
N GLU A 38 7.37 -2.06 10.42
CA GLU A 38 7.50 -3.09 9.40
C GLU A 38 6.38 -2.98 8.37
N SER A 39 5.14 -2.88 8.84
CA SER A 39 3.94 -2.71 8.03
C SER A 39 4.00 -1.40 7.25
N PHE A 40 4.44 -0.31 7.89
CA PHE A 40 4.60 1.00 7.25
C PHE A 40 5.64 0.94 6.12
N ARG A 41 6.80 0.32 6.36
CA ARG A 41 7.84 0.16 5.32
C ARG A 41 7.37 -0.72 4.17
N THR A 42 6.64 -1.79 4.47
CA THR A 42 6.06 -2.67 3.44
C THR A 42 5.07 -1.91 2.58
N MET A 43 4.20 -1.11 3.21
CA MET A 43 3.24 -0.26 2.50
C MET A 43 3.92 0.76 1.58
N LEU A 44 5.00 1.43 2.02
CA LEU A 44 5.78 2.32 1.15
C LEU A 44 6.34 1.58 -0.08
N LYS A 45 6.93 0.39 0.09
CA LYS A 45 7.45 -0.40 -1.04
C LYS A 45 6.36 -0.80 -2.04
N VAL A 46 5.18 -1.13 -1.53
CA VAL A 46 4.02 -1.50 -2.34
C VAL A 46 3.46 -0.29 -3.09
N LEU A 47 3.47 0.88 -2.45
CA LEU A 47 3.03 2.15 -3.03
C LEU A 47 4.01 2.73 -4.05
N ASP A 48 5.28 2.35 -3.99
CA ASP A 48 6.36 2.73 -4.91
C ASP A 48 6.35 1.92 -6.22
N THR A 49 5.16 1.56 -6.72
CA THR A 49 4.99 0.82 -7.97
C THR A 49 4.22 1.65 -9.00
N ASP A 50 4.60 1.55 -10.27
CA ASP A 50 3.87 2.17 -11.39
C ASP A 50 2.55 1.46 -11.72
N LYS A 51 2.22 0.38 -11.00
CA LYS A 51 1.03 -0.42 -11.24
C LYS A 51 -0.19 0.18 -10.53
N PRO A 52 -1.41 -0.03 -11.04
CA PRO A 52 -2.63 0.36 -10.32
C PRO A 52 -2.70 -0.30 -8.93
N ILE A 53 -2.92 0.54 -7.92
CA ILE A 53 -3.00 0.12 -6.51
C ILE A 53 -4.42 0.35 -6.01
N PHE A 54 -4.96 -0.65 -5.31
CA PHE A 54 -6.27 -0.60 -4.68
C PHE A 54 -6.09 -0.70 -3.17
N GLY A 55 -6.71 0.21 -2.44
CA GLY A 55 -6.64 0.25 -0.98
C GLY A 55 -8.00 0.03 -0.34
N ASP A 56 -7.98 -0.57 0.84
CA ASP A 56 -9.07 -0.52 1.79
C ASP A 56 -8.59 0.17 3.07
N HIS A 57 -9.18 1.32 3.40
CA HIS A 57 -8.79 2.08 4.59
C HIS A 57 -9.23 1.42 5.89
N THR A 58 -10.31 0.62 5.87
CA THR A 58 -10.87 -0.01 7.09
C THR A 58 -10.00 -1.14 7.60
N THR A 59 -9.41 -1.91 6.69
CA THR A 59 -8.54 -3.06 7.01
C THR A 59 -7.07 -2.77 6.77
N SER A 60 -6.74 -1.60 6.19
CA SER A 60 -5.40 -1.26 5.70
C SER A 60 -4.82 -2.28 4.72
N ALA A 61 -5.68 -3.03 4.05
CA ALA A 61 -5.30 -3.94 2.99
C ALA A 61 -4.97 -3.15 1.71
N ILE A 62 -3.91 -3.56 1.03
CA ILE A 62 -3.51 -3.02 -0.27
C ILE A 62 -3.35 -4.17 -1.25
N ALA A 63 -3.94 -4.03 -2.43
CA ALA A 63 -3.76 -4.93 -3.56
C ALA A 63 -3.12 -4.17 -4.72
N VAL A 64 -2.05 -4.73 -5.27
CA VAL A 64 -1.42 -4.22 -6.50
C VAL A 64 -1.90 -5.08 -7.65
N HIS A 65 -2.26 -4.46 -8.77
CA HIS A 65 -2.55 -5.20 -9.99
C HIS A 65 -1.24 -5.80 -10.53
N SER A 66 -0.85 -7.00 -10.09
CA SER A 66 0.19 -7.74 -10.76
C SER A 66 -0.40 -8.29 -12.06
N GLN A 67 0.09 -7.83 -13.21
CA GLN A 67 0.09 -8.73 -14.37
C GLN A 67 0.72 -10.06 -13.91
N PRO A 68 0.21 -11.22 -14.37
CA PRO A 68 0.86 -12.49 -14.08
C PRO A 68 2.26 -12.42 -14.69
N ASN A 69 3.26 -12.06 -13.88
CA ASN A 69 4.62 -12.38 -14.23
C ASN A 69 4.62 -13.90 -14.28
N GLU A 70 4.95 -14.49 -15.43
CA GLU A 70 5.35 -15.88 -15.50
C GLU A 70 6.29 -16.11 -14.32
N ILE A 71 5.82 -16.87 -13.33
CA ILE A 71 6.71 -17.38 -12.30
C ILE A 71 7.57 -18.36 -13.08
N LYS A 72 8.74 -17.91 -13.55
CA LYS A 72 9.81 -18.81 -13.94
C LYS A 72 10.27 -19.50 -12.66
N VAL A 73 9.50 -20.50 -12.23
CA VAL A 73 9.97 -21.52 -11.33
C VAL A 73 11.10 -22.18 -12.13
N GLY A 74 12.33 -21.80 -11.82
CA GLY A 74 13.49 -22.53 -12.31
C GLY A 74 13.28 -23.98 -11.90
N ALA A 75 12.99 -24.82 -12.89
CA ALA A 75 13.15 -26.25 -12.78
C ALA A 75 14.63 -26.46 -12.49
N TRP A 76 14.95 -26.70 -11.24
CA TRP A 76 16.22 -27.32 -10.89
C TRP A 76 16.17 -28.74 -11.43
N ALA A 77 17.21 -29.07 -12.21
CA ALA A 77 17.43 -30.34 -12.89
C ALA A 77 17.41 -31.54 -11.92
#